data_AF-A0A1B6LA21-F1
#
_entry.id   AF-A0A1B6LA21-F1
#
_cell.length_a   1.000
_cell.length_b   1.000
_cell.length_c   1.000
_cell.angle_alpha   90.00
_cell.angle_beta   90.00
_cell.angle_gamma   90.00
#
_symmetry.space_group_name_H-M   'P 1'
#
loop_
_entity.id
_entity.type
_entity.pdbx_description
1 polymer ?
#
loop_
_entity_poly.entity_id
_entity_poly.type
_entity_poly.pdbx_seq_one_letter_code
_entity_poly.pdbx_strand_id
1 'polypeptide(L)'
;RLSSVQHDLDNLTQLISSLTEDQDQRQMTVDTLTEQLEVLKISKADKTNMEDILAAKADMSQVHRKVSHDHFETKMEKLSAKMEDAFTRLDVHEDMWQDEVEELKEYIENKMDKTEFAPLKDYVNEKLKQLQDKIKVLAAQRREGEAAGSKRKIIRDVQCISCDNQSVMKPENTLDDVTPAPPLPPSQSVKPFLTYKLDQVRKQQQKLPGKNLHHFEEMLHDSANQPTRSSSAKNGGGGGQLVNRYVGGSHTTTTPHQRVTRTGNFYQTWGPIITAVNSPPPQQPAV
;
A
#
# COMPACT_ATOMS: atom_id res chain seq x y z
N ARG A 1 24.76 -8.14 145.25
CA ARG A 1 24.47 -9.31 144.39
C ARG A 1 23.01 -9.28 143.92
N LEU A 2 22.02 -9.21 144.80
CA LEU A 2 20.60 -9.05 144.40
C LEU A 2 20.32 -7.81 143.53
N SER A 3 20.89 -6.64 143.85
CA SER A 3 20.70 -5.41 143.05
C SER A 3 21.26 -5.51 141.63
N SER A 4 22.37 -6.22 141.44
CA SER A 4 22.97 -6.47 140.11
C SER A 4 22.07 -7.37 139.27
N VAL A 5 21.58 -8.46 139.87
CA VAL A 5 20.68 -9.40 139.20
C VAL A 5 19.36 -8.71 138.82
N GLN A 6 18.86 -7.80 139.66
CA GLN A 6 17.65 -7.04 139.37
C GLN A 6 17.86 -6.04 138.22
N HIS A 7 19.00 -5.36 138.18
CA HIS A 7 19.37 -4.51 137.05
C HIS A 7 19.51 -5.30 135.75
N ASP A 8 20.10 -6.50 135.79
CA ASP A 8 20.22 -7.38 134.63
C ASP A 8 18.84 -7.86 134.14
N LEU A 9 17.89 -8.14 135.04
CA LEU A 9 16.51 -8.48 134.68
C LEU A 9 15.75 -7.32 134.04
N ASP A 10 15.94 -6.10 134.54
CA ASP A 10 15.33 -4.89 133.97
C ASP A 10 15.91 -4.61 132.56
N ASN A 11 17.22 -4.75 132.39
CA ASN A 11 17.90 -4.62 131.10
C ASN A 11 17.43 -5.69 130.09
N LEU A 12 17.26 -6.93 130.54
CA LEU A 12 16.71 -8.01 129.71
C LEU A 12 15.26 -7.74 129.31
N THR A 13 14.45 -7.21 130.23
CA THR A 13 13.05 -6.86 129.96
C THR A 13 12.96 -5.75 128.91
N GLN A 14 13.81 -4.72 129.02
CA GLN A 14 13.90 -3.64 128.05
C GLN A 14 14.40 -4.14 126.67
N LEU A 15 15.34 -5.08 126.67
CA LEU A 15 15.83 -5.67 125.42
C LEU A 15 14.73 -6.52 124.76
N ILE A 16 13.98 -7.31 125.54
CA ILE A 16 12.85 -8.09 125.03
C ILE A 16 11.78 -7.16 124.44
N SER A 17 11.41 -6.07 125.12
CA SER A 17 10.41 -5.13 124.58
C SER A 17 10.87 -4.50 123.27
N SER A 18 12.15 -4.08 123.19
CA SER A 18 12.71 -3.55 121.93
C SER A 18 12.72 -4.58 120.80
N LEU A 19 13.01 -5.86 121.09
CA LEU A 19 12.97 -6.92 120.11
C LEU A 19 11.56 -7.24 119.63
N THR A 20 10.56 -7.16 120.51
CA THR A 20 9.16 -7.33 120.14
C THR A 20 8.67 -6.18 119.27
N GLU A 21 9.01 -4.93 119.61
CA GLU A 21 8.70 -3.76 118.78
C GLU A 21 9.36 -3.86 117.39
N ASP A 22 10.62 -4.26 117.32
CA ASP A 22 11.33 -4.51 116.06
C ASP A 22 10.68 -5.63 115.25
N GLN A 23 10.21 -6.69 115.92
CA GLN A 23 9.51 -7.80 115.28
C GLN A 23 8.17 -7.34 114.69
N ASP A 24 7.38 -6.58 115.44
CA ASP A 24 6.09 -6.05 115.00
C ASP A 24 6.28 -5.08 113.83
N GLN A 25 7.28 -4.19 113.91
CA GLN A 25 7.62 -3.29 112.82
C GLN A 25 8.02 -4.05 111.56
N ARG A 26 8.85 -5.10 111.69
CA ARG A 26 9.22 -5.96 110.56
C ARG A 26 8.00 -6.68 109.99
N GLN A 27 7.10 -7.19 110.84
CA GLN A 27 5.88 -7.86 110.38
C GLN A 27 5.00 -6.88 109.58
N MET A 28 4.80 -5.66 110.08
CA MET A 28 4.08 -4.62 109.34
C MET A 28 4.72 -4.30 107.97
N THR A 29 6.06 -4.26 107.91
CA THR A 29 6.75 -4.06 106.62
C THR A 29 6.55 -5.24 105.67
N VAL A 30 6.56 -6.48 106.19
CA VAL A 30 6.30 -7.68 105.39
C VAL A 30 4.88 -7.64 104.84
N ASP A 31 3.89 -7.34 105.68
CA ASP A 31 2.49 -7.26 105.26
C ASP A 31 2.30 -6.19 104.18
N THR A 32 2.90 -5.00 104.37
CA THR A 32 2.88 -3.92 103.37
C THR A 32 3.52 -4.36 102.04
N LEU A 33 4.68 -5.02 102.08
CA LEU A 33 5.35 -5.52 100.89
C LEU A 33 4.52 -6.61 100.19
N THR A 34 3.83 -7.47 100.94
CA THR A 34 2.95 -8.49 100.36
C THR A 34 1.76 -7.86 99.64
N GLU A 35 1.13 -6.84 100.21
CA GLU A 35 0.04 -6.10 99.56
C GLU A 35 0.53 -5.42 98.27
N GLN A 36 1.68 -4.74 98.32
CA GLN A 36 2.28 -4.12 97.14
C GLN A 36 2.60 -5.15 96.03
N LEU A 37 3.06 -6.34 96.41
CA LEU A 37 3.31 -7.43 95.46
C LEU A 37 2.02 -7.95 94.82
N GLU A 38 0.91 -8.01 95.53
CA GLU A 38 -0.39 -8.41 94.97
C GLU A 38 -0.89 -7.38 93.95
N VAL A 39 -0.83 -6.09 94.28
CA VAL A 39 -1.18 -5.00 93.36
C VAL A 39 -0.31 -5.06 92.10
N LEU A 40 1.00 -5.29 92.26
CA LEU A 40 1.92 -5.43 91.14
C LEU A 40 1.63 -6.66 90.27
N LYS A 41 1.23 -7.80 90.88
CA LYS A 41 0.84 -8.99 90.11
C LYS A 41 -0.37 -8.72 89.22
N ILE A 42 -1.39 -8.03 89.75
CA ILE A 42 -2.59 -7.66 88.99
C ILE A 42 -2.22 -6.69 87.86
N SER A 43 -1.55 -5.58 88.19
CA SER A 43 -1.16 -4.58 87.18
C SER A 43 -0.23 -5.14 86.10
N LYS A 44 0.67 -6.05 86.45
CA LYS A 44 1.54 -6.72 85.47
C LYS A 44 0.76 -7.65 84.56
N ALA A 45 -0.23 -8.38 85.07
CA ALA A 45 -1.13 -9.21 84.26
C ALA A 45 -1.94 -8.36 83.26
N ASP A 46 -2.42 -7.19 83.69
CA ASP A 46 -3.11 -6.24 82.81
C ASP A 46 -2.20 -5.74 81.69
N LYS A 47 -0.94 -5.44 82.01
CA LYS A 47 0.06 -5.03 81.02
C LYS A 47 0.33 -6.13 80.00
N THR A 48 0.54 -7.37 80.43
CA THR A 48 0.79 -8.50 79.50
C THR A 48 -0.43 -8.77 78.60
N ASN A 49 -1.64 -8.69 79.15
CA ASN A 49 -2.87 -8.84 78.38
C ASN A 49 -3.02 -7.70 77.34
N MET A 50 -2.66 -6.48 77.70
CA MET A 50 -2.62 -5.36 76.75
C MET A 50 -1.59 -5.57 75.64
N GLU A 51 -0.40 -6.08 75.96
CA GLU A 51 0.65 -6.41 74.99
C GLU A 51 0.17 -7.48 74.00
N ASP A 52 -0.52 -8.52 74.48
CA ASP A 52 -1.09 -9.58 73.64
C ASP A 52 -2.19 -9.04 72.70
N ILE A 53 -3.10 -8.19 73.20
CA ILE A 53 -4.14 -7.55 72.38
C ILE A 53 -3.52 -6.64 71.32
N LEU A 54 -2.46 -5.89 71.67
CA LEU A 54 -1.76 -5.01 70.74
C LEU A 54 -1.01 -5.82 69.67
N ALA A 55 -0.41 -6.96 70.04
CA ALA A 55 0.24 -7.85 69.08
C ALA A 55 -0.76 -8.46 68.07
N ALA A 56 -2.01 -8.68 68.48
CA ALA A 56 -3.07 -9.19 67.62
C ALA A 56 -3.74 -8.10 66.74
N LYS A 57 -3.65 -6.82 67.13
CA LYS A 57 -4.18 -5.71 66.33
C LYS A 57 -3.28 -5.42 65.13
N ALA A 58 -3.90 -5.08 64.00
CA ALA A 58 -3.16 -4.67 62.81
C ALA A 58 -2.39 -3.37 63.09
N ASP A 59 -1.12 -3.34 62.66
CA ASP A 59 -0.29 -2.13 62.76
C ASP A 59 -0.93 -0.97 61.97
N MET A 60 -0.81 0.25 62.49
CA MET A 60 -1.39 1.46 61.89
C MET A 60 -0.91 1.65 60.46
N SER A 61 0.35 1.27 60.18
CA SER A 61 0.93 1.30 58.84
C SER A 61 0.21 0.35 57.87
N GLN A 62 -0.24 -0.82 58.34
CA GLN A 62 -0.98 -1.80 57.54
C GLN A 62 -2.41 -1.34 57.30
N VAL A 63 -3.05 -0.73 58.31
CA VAL A 63 -4.40 -0.16 58.16
C VAL A 63 -4.39 1.01 57.17
N HIS A 64 -3.41 1.91 57.25
CA HIS A 64 -3.27 3.03 56.32
C HIS A 64 -3.00 2.61 54.87
N ARG A 65 -2.44 1.40 54.66
CA ARG A 65 -2.28 0.82 53.32
C ARG A 65 -3.56 0.24 52.74
N LYS A 66 -4.59 0.01 53.56
CA LYS A 66 -5.88 -0.49 53.09
C LYS A 66 -6.73 0.68 52.62
N VAL A 67 -7.54 0.43 51.60
CA VAL A 67 -8.54 1.39 51.13
C VAL A 67 -9.78 1.32 52.02
N SER A 68 -10.48 2.45 52.23
CA SER A 68 -11.76 2.40 52.95
C SER A 68 -12.81 1.68 52.09
N HIS A 69 -13.76 1.01 52.75
CA HIS A 69 -14.83 0.29 52.07
C HIS A 69 -15.62 1.23 51.15
N ASP A 70 -16.05 2.38 51.66
CA ASP A 70 -16.81 3.38 50.91
C ASP A 70 -16.06 3.88 49.67
N HIS A 71 -14.74 4.08 49.78
CA HIS A 71 -13.93 4.52 48.65
C HIS A 71 -13.81 3.43 47.58
N PHE A 72 -13.63 2.19 48.00
CA PHE A 72 -13.61 1.05 47.09
C PHE A 72 -14.94 0.89 46.36
N GLU A 73 -16.04 0.91 47.11
CA GLU A 73 -17.40 0.76 46.59
C GLU A 73 -17.73 1.88 45.59
N THR A 74 -17.46 3.14 45.94
CA THR A 74 -17.63 4.28 45.01
C THR A 74 -16.83 4.11 43.72
N LYS A 75 -15.59 3.63 43.80
CA LYS A 75 -14.75 3.41 42.62
C LYS A 75 -15.25 2.23 41.79
N MET A 76 -15.73 1.19 42.45
CA MET A 76 -16.28 -0.01 41.79
C MET A 76 -17.60 0.32 41.08
N GLU A 77 -18.51 1.06 41.71
CA GLU A 77 -19.73 1.56 41.07
C GLU A 77 -19.41 2.42 39.86
N LYS A 78 -18.46 3.35 39.99
CA LYS A 78 -18.00 4.17 38.86
C LYS A 78 -17.39 3.34 37.73
N LEU A 79 -16.67 2.28 38.06
CA LEU A 79 -16.10 1.36 37.07
C LEU A 79 -17.21 0.56 36.37
N SER A 80 -18.18 0.05 37.14
CA SER A 80 -19.34 -0.66 36.61
C SER A 80 -20.14 0.22 35.66
N ALA A 81 -20.44 1.46 36.04
CA ALA A 81 -21.15 2.41 35.20
C ALA A 81 -20.42 2.72 33.88
N LYS A 82 -19.08 2.81 33.91
CA LYS A 82 -18.27 2.98 32.70
C LYS A 82 -18.27 1.74 31.81
N MET A 83 -18.31 0.55 32.41
CA MET A 83 -18.36 -0.70 31.67
C MET A 83 -19.71 -0.86 30.98
N GLU A 84 -20.80 -0.51 31.67
CA GLU A 84 -22.14 -0.45 31.10
C GLU A 84 -22.23 0.57 29.96
N ASP A 85 -21.72 1.79 30.14
CA ASP A 85 -21.61 2.80 29.06
C ASP A 85 -20.83 2.25 27.85
N ALA A 86 -19.70 1.57 28.09
CA ALA A 86 -18.93 0.96 27.01
C ALA A 86 -19.73 -0.14 26.27
N PHE A 87 -20.50 -0.96 26.98
CA PHE A 87 -21.38 -1.96 26.35
C PHE A 87 -22.49 -1.31 25.55
N THR A 88 -23.19 -0.30 26.09
CA THR A 88 -24.24 0.40 25.35
C THR A 88 -23.72 1.04 24.06
N ARG A 89 -22.48 1.56 24.08
CA ARG A 89 -21.83 2.07 22.88
C ARG A 89 -21.50 0.96 21.89
N LEU A 90 -21.02 -0.19 22.38
CA LEU A 90 -20.75 -1.34 21.52
C LEU A 90 -22.02 -1.86 20.86
N ASP A 91 -23.14 -1.94 21.57
CA ASP A 91 -24.44 -2.35 21.02
C ASP A 91 -24.88 -1.39 19.90
N VAL A 92 -24.78 -0.07 20.12
CA VAL A 92 -25.07 0.93 19.08
C VAL A 92 -24.16 0.77 17.86
N HIS A 93 -22.87 0.49 18.08
CA HIS A 93 -21.96 0.23 16.99
C HIS A 93 -22.33 -1.07 16.25
N GLU A 94 -22.66 -2.15 16.95
CA GLU A 94 -23.09 -3.42 16.37
C GLU A 94 -24.32 -3.23 15.47
N ASP A 95 -25.33 -2.49 15.95
CA ASP A 95 -26.51 -2.14 15.16
C ASP A 95 -26.13 -1.35 13.90
N MET A 96 -25.27 -0.32 14.02
CA MET A 96 -24.81 0.45 12.87
C MET A 96 -24.05 -0.41 11.84
N TRP A 97 -23.17 -1.30 12.30
CA TRP A 97 -22.44 -2.21 11.41
C TRP A 97 -23.38 -3.20 10.73
N GLN A 98 -24.42 -3.65 11.42
CA GLN A 98 -25.42 -4.54 10.85
C GLN A 98 -26.22 -3.83 9.74
N ASP A 99 -26.59 -2.57 9.96
CA ASP A 99 -27.26 -1.72 8.95
C ASP A 99 -26.36 -1.50 7.72
N GLU A 100 -25.08 -1.16 7.91
CA GLU A 100 -24.13 -0.97 6.81
C GLU A 100 -23.93 -2.26 5.98
N VAL A 101 -23.92 -3.42 6.66
CA VAL A 101 -23.84 -4.73 5.99
C VAL A 101 -25.10 -5.01 5.19
N GLU A 102 -26.27 -4.67 5.72
CA GLU A 102 -27.54 -4.84 5.00
C GLU A 102 -27.63 -3.91 3.78
N GLU A 103 -27.21 -2.65 3.90
CA GLU A 103 -27.13 -1.71 2.77
C GLU A 103 -26.17 -2.22 1.69
N LEU A 104 -24.98 -2.69 2.09
CA LEU A 104 -24.01 -3.25 1.14
C LEU A 104 -24.58 -4.49 0.44
N LYS A 105 -25.29 -5.35 1.19
CA LYS A 105 -25.93 -6.53 0.62
C LYS A 105 -26.99 -6.14 -0.41
N GLU A 106 -27.86 -5.17 -0.09
CA GLU A 106 -28.85 -4.66 -1.03
C GLU A 106 -28.19 -4.06 -2.28
N TYR A 107 -27.11 -3.29 -2.10
CA TYR A 107 -26.35 -2.72 -3.22
C TYR A 107 -25.72 -3.79 -4.11
N ILE A 108 -25.18 -4.86 -3.52
CA ILE A 108 -24.63 -6.00 -4.25
C ILE A 108 -25.75 -6.74 -4.99
N GLU A 109 -26.89 -6.98 -4.36
CA GLU A 109 -28.04 -7.63 -4.99
C GLU A 109 -28.55 -6.80 -6.19
N ASN A 110 -28.69 -5.48 -6.02
CA ASN A 110 -29.07 -4.56 -7.09
C ASN A 110 -28.04 -4.49 -8.22
N LYS A 111 -26.74 -4.49 -7.93
CA LYS A 111 -25.68 -4.52 -8.97
C LYS A 111 -25.56 -5.86 -9.67
N MET A 112 -26.00 -6.93 -9.01
CA MET A 112 -25.89 -8.29 -9.50
C MET A 112 -27.26 -8.85 -9.87
N ASP A 113 -28.17 -7.99 -10.32
CA ASP A 113 -29.50 -8.41 -10.71
C ASP A 113 -29.42 -9.21 -12.01
N LYS A 114 -29.31 -10.53 -11.85
CA LYS A 114 -29.22 -11.50 -12.94
C LYS A 114 -30.42 -11.40 -13.90
N THR A 115 -31.51 -10.78 -13.45
CA THR A 115 -32.72 -10.54 -14.22
C THR A 115 -32.49 -9.55 -15.36
N GLU A 116 -31.61 -8.55 -15.22
CA GLU A 116 -31.27 -7.61 -16.29
C GLU A 116 -30.24 -8.19 -17.28
N PHE A 117 -29.36 -9.08 -16.81
CA PHE A 117 -28.37 -9.76 -17.66
C PHE A 117 -28.95 -10.92 -18.48
N ALA A 118 -30.02 -11.55 -18.00
CA ALA A 118 -30.71 -12.64 -18.71
C ALA A 118 -31.20 -12.26 -20.12
N PRO A 119 -31.97 -11.16 -20.33
CA PRO A 119 -32.43 -10.78 -21.67
C PRO A 119 -31.28 -10.37 -22.60
N LEU A 120 -30.21 -9.78 -22.08
CA LEU A 120 -29.02 -9.45 -22.87
C LEU A 120 -28.29 -10.73 -23.33
N LYS A 121 -28.14 -11.71 -22.44
CA LYS A 121 -27.57 -13.03 -22.76
C LYS A 121 -28.39 -13.73 -23.84
N ASP A 122 -29.72 -13.71 -23.72
CA ASP A 122 -30.61 -14.33 -24.70
C ASP A 122 -30.54 -13.62 -26.05
N TYR A 123 -30.49 -12.29 -26.06
CA TYR A 123 -30.31 -11.50 -27.28
C TYR A 123 -28.99 -11.83 -28.01
N VAL A 124 -27.88 -11.91 -27.28
CA VAL A 124 -26.57 -12.26 -27.85
C VAL A 124 -26.56 -13.68 -28.41
N ASN A 125 -27.12 -14.65 -27.67
CA ASN A 125 -27.22 -16.03 -28.13
C ASN A 125 -28.05 -16.14 -29.42
N GLU A 126 -29.17 -15.42 -29.51
CA GLU A 126 -30.00 -15.39 -30.70
C GLU A 126 -29.24 -14.78 -31.90
N LYS A 127 -28.49 -13.69 -31.69
CA LYS A 127 -27.66 -13.10 -32.76
C LYS A 127 -26.52 -14.02 -33.21
N LEU A 128 -25.88 -14.73 -32.29
CA LEU A 128 -24.86 -15.72 -32.62
C LEU A 128 -25.44 -16.88 -33.41
N LYS A 129 -26.63 -17.36 -33.04
CA LYS A 129 -27.35 -18.42 -33.78
C LYS A 129 -27.71 -17.97 -35.20
N GLN A 130 -28.27 -16.76 -35.34
CA GLN A 130 -28.57 -16.17 -36.65
C GLN A 130 -27.31 -16.02 -37.52
N LEU A 131 -26.19 -15.62 -36.93
CA LEU A 131 -24.92 -15.52 -37.64
C LEU A 131 -24.40 -16.91 -38.06
N GLN A 132 -24.46 -17.89 -37.16
CA GLN A 132 -24.07 -19.26 -37.44
C GLN A 132 -24.89 -19.84 -38.60
N ASP A 133 -26.19 -19.58 -38.63
CA ASP A 133 -27.07 -20.06 -39.70
C ASP A 133 -26.80 -19.34 -41.03
N LYS A 134 -26.55 -18.03 -41.01
CA LYS A 134 -26.07 -17.31 -42.21
C LYS A 134 -24.75 -17.85 -42.73
N ILE A 135 -23.80 -18.15 -41.85
CA ILE A 135 -22.51 -18.75 -42.23
C ILE A 135 -22.72 -20.14 -42.84
N LYS A 136 -23.61 -20.97 -42.27
CA LYS A 136 -23.96 -22.28 -42.85
C LYS A 136 -24.57 -22.15 -44.24
N VAL A 137 -25.49 -21.21 -44.44
CA VAL A 137 -26.12 -20.94 -45.74
C VAL A 137 -25.06 -20.48 -46.75
N LEU A 138 -24.21 -19.52 -46.39
CA LEU A 138 -23.11 -19.06 -47.24
C LEU A 138 -22.12 -20.19 -47.58
N ALA A 139 -21.82 -21.07 -46.62
CA ALA A 139 -20.96 -22.22 -46.84
C ALA A 139 -21.61 -23.25 -47.78
N ALA A 140 -22.92 -23.46 -47.67
CA ALA A 140 -23.69 -24.33 -48.57
C ALA A 140 -23.75 -23.76 -50.00
N GLN A 141 -24.09 -22.48 -50.14
CA GLN A 141 -24.08 -21.78 -51.44
C GLN A 141 -22.70 -21.80 -52.10
N ARG A 142 -21.63 -21.62 -51.31
CA ARG A 142 -20.26 -21.75 -51.80
C ARG A 142 -19.95 -23.16 -52.29
N ARG A 143 -20.47 -24.21 -51.63
CA ARG A 143 -20.31 -25.61 -52.10
C ARG A 143 -21.11 -25.90 -53.36
N GLU A 144 -22.30 -25.33 -53.50
CA GLU A 144 -23.16 -25.53 -54.68
C GLU A 144 -22.61 -24.81 -55.93
N GLY A 145 -21.92 -23.66 -55.75
CA GLY A 145 -21.17 -22.99 -56.81
C GLY A 145 -19.83 -23.66 -57.18
N GLU A 146 -19.43 -24.72 -56.47
CA GLU A 146 -18.25 -25.51 -56.80
C GLU A 146 -18.62 -26.64 -57.76
N ALA A 147 -18.26 -26.49 -59.05
CA ALA A 147 -18.47 -27.54 -60.05
C ALA A 147 -17.90 -28.89 -59.56
N ALA A 148 -18.69 -29.97 -59.72
CA ALA A 148 -18.39 -31.33 -59.24
C ALA A 148 -17.03 -31.90 -59.74
N GLY A 149 -16.44 -31.29 -60.77
CA GLY A 149 -15.06 -31.48 -61.15
C GLY A 149 -14.47 -30.19 -61.71
N SER A 150 -13.79 -29.41 -60.88
CA SER A 150 -12.88 -28.35 -61.35
C SER A 150 -11.45 -28.67 -60.93
N LYS A 151 -10.50 -28.56 -61.87
CA LYS A 151 -9.07 -28.72 -61.60
C LYS A 151 -8.55 -27.46 -60.93
N ARG A 152 -8.93 -27.23 -59.67
CA ARG A 152 -8.37 -26.15 -58.85
C ARG A 152 -6.90 -26.45 -58.63
N LYS A 153 -6.02 -25.61 -59.20
CA LYS A 153 -4.61 -25.60 -58.78
C LYS A 153 -4.63 -25.30 -57.30
N ILE A 154 -3.98 -26.11 -56.49
CA ILE A 154 -3.81 -25.88 -55.06
C ILE A 154 -2.31 -25.95 -54.85
N ILE A 155 -1.74 -24.92 -54.24
CA ILE A 155 -0.33 -24.91 -53.90
C ILE A 155 -0.23 -25.59 -52.53
N ARG A 156 0.31 -26.81 -52.55
CA ARG A 156 0.63 -27.55 -51.33
C ARG A 156 2.05 -27.19 -50.88
N ASP A 157 2.34 -27.43 -49.61
CA ASP A 157 3.66 -27.24 -49.00
C ASP A 157 4.19 -25.81 -49.00
N VAL A 158 3.34 -24.86 -48.60
CA VAL A 158 3.78 -23.48 -48.34
C VAL A 158 3.84 -23.23 -46.84
N GLN A 159 4.96 -22.71 -46.37
CA GLN A 159 5.17 -22.36 -44.97
C GLN A 159 4.69 -20.93 -44.71
N CYS A 160 3.84 -20.74 -43.70
CA CYS A 160 3.36 -19.42 -43.33
C CYS A 160 4.52 -18.57 -42.78
N ILE A 161 4.85 -17.44 -43.40
CA ILE A 161 5.97 -16.58 -42.97
C ILE A 161 5.78 -16.07 -41.53
N SER A 162 4.54 -15.98 -41.04
CA SER A 162 4.23 -15.43 -39.71
C SER A 162 4.29 -16.46 -38.59
N CYS A 163 4.09 -17.75 -38.87
CA CYS A 163 4.02 -18.79 -37.82
C CYS A 163 4.68 -20.12 -38.21
N ASP A 164 5.37 -20.15 -39.35
CA ASP A 164 6.06 -21.30 -39.94
C ASP A 164 5.22 -22.58 -40.06
N ASN A 165 3.89 -22.45 -40.02
CA ASN A 165 2.99 -23.59 -40.09
C ASN A 165 2.80 -24.04 -41.55
N GLN A 166 2.78 -25.36 -41.77
CA GLN A 166 2.55 -25.95 -43.09
C GLN A 166 1.11 -25.64 -43.52
N SER A 167 0.96 -24.88 -44.60
CA SER A 167 -0.33 -24.40 -45.07
C SER A 167 -0.56 -24.78 -46.53
N VAL A 168 -1.83 -24.95 -46.88
CA VAL A 168 -2.28 -25.23 -48.25
C VAL A 168 -3.00 -23.98 -48.75
N MET A 169 -2.45 -23.34 -49.77
CA MET A 169 -3.04 -22.12 -50.35
C MET A 169 -3.72 -22.42 -51.69
N LYS A 170 -4.89 -21.81 -51.89
CA LYS A 170 -5.50 -21.73 -53.21
C LYS A 170 -4.83 -20.55 -53.95
N PRO A 171 -4.29 -20.72 -55.16
CA PRO A 171 -3.90 -19.60 -56.00
C PRO A 171 -5.17 -18.81 -56.29
N GLU A 172 -5.25 -17.61 -55.78
CA GLU A 172 -6.34 -16.70 -56.06
C GLU A 172 -6.23 -16.28 -57.53
N ASN A 173 -7.12 -16.79 -58.38
CA ASN A 173 -7.32 -16.25 -59.71
C ASN A 173 -7.98 -14.87 -59.52
N THR A 174 -7.17 -13.84 -59.31
CA THR A 174 -7.59 -12.46 -59.01
C THR A 174 -8.23 -11.71 -60.21
N LEU A 175 -8.74 -12.40 -61.22
CA LEU A 175 -9.29 -11.76 -62.42
C LEU A 175 -10.77 -12.03 -62.69
N ASP A 176 -11.37 -13.05 -62.08
CA ASP A 176 -12.76 -13.40 -62.41
C ASP A 176 -13.81 -12.86 -61.40
N ASP A 177 -13.40 -12.36 -60.23
CA ASP A 177 -14.32 -11.88 -59.17
C ASP A 177 -14.11 -10.41 -58.75
N VAL A 178 -13.23 -9.68 -59.45
CA VAL A 178 -13.09 -8.23 -59.26
C VAL A 178 -13.84 -7.54 -60.39
N THR A 179 -15.09 -7.15 -60.14
CA THR A 179 -15.74 -6.13 -60.96
C THR A 179 -14.80 -4.91 -61.01
N PRO A 180 -14.36 -4.44 -62.20
CA PRO A 180 -13.50 -3.27 -62.28
C PRO A 180 -14.19 -2.10 -61.59
N ALA A 181 -13.53 -1.51 -60.59
CA ALA A 181 -14.04 -0.31 -59.94
C ALA A 181 -14.32 0.75 -61.01
N PRO A 182 -15.48 1.43 -60.98
CA PRO A 182 -15.80 2.45 -61.99
C PRO A 182 -14.72 3.53 -61.99
N PRO A 183 -14.33 4.04 -63.18
CA PRO A 183 -13.27 5.04 -63.29
C PRO A 183 -13.64 6.28 -62.45
N LEU A 184 -12.68 6.73 -61.63
CA LEU A 184 -12.84 7.95 -60.85
C LEU A 184 -13.10 9.14 -61.78
N PRO A 185 -13.97 10.09 -61.39
CA PRO A 185 -14.30 11.21 -62.25
C PRO A 185 -13.05 12.04 -62.59
N PRO A 186 -12.92 12.53 -63.84
CA PRO A 186 -11.79 13.34 -64.24
C PRO A 186 -11.74 14.61 -63.38
N SER A 187 -10.62 14.79 -62.69
CA SER A 187 -10.40 15.96 -61.82
C SER A 187 -10.47 17.24 -62.65
N GLN A 188 -11.46 18.09 -62.38
CA GLN A 188 -11.61 19.42 -63.01
C GLN A 188 -10.60 20.45 -62.48
N SER A 189 -9.72 20.04 -61.56
CA SER A 189 -8.76 20.91 -60.92
C SER A 189 -7.61 21.23 -61.86
N VAL A 190 -7.43 22.52 -62.17
CA VAL A 190 -6.25 23.06 -62.87
C VAL A 190 -4.94 22.98 -62.05
N LYS A 191 -4.98 22.49 -60.81
CA LYS A 191 -3.81 22.37 -59.91
C LYS A 191 -2.62 21.61 -60.52
N PRO A 192 -2.78 20.48 -61.25
CA PRO A 192 -1.66 19.79 -61.89
C PRO A 192 -0.94 20.68 -62.91
N PHE A 193 -1.70 21.46 -63.70
CA PHE A 193 -1.16 22.42 -64.66
C PHE A 193 -0.47 23.62 -63.98
N LEU A 194 -1.04 24.10 -62.87
CA LEU A 194 -0.47 25.20 -62.07
C LEU A 194 0.88 24.78 -61.45
N THR A 195 0.97 23.58 -60.87
CA THR A 195 2.23 23.04 -60.34
C THR A 195 3.30 22.93 -61.42
N TYR A 196 2.94 22.45 -62.61
CA TYR A 196 3.87 22.36 -63.74
C TYR A 196 4.36 23.73 -64.21
N LYS A 197 3.48 24.73 -64.34
CA LYS A 197 3.88 26.09 -64.71
C LYS A 197 4.75 26.76 -63.64
N LEU A 198 4.46 26.54 -62.35
CA LEU A 198 5.30 27.08 -61.26
C LEU A 198 6.69 26.45 -61.24
N ASP A 199 6.82 25.15 -61.55
CA ASP A 199 8.12 24.49 -61.69
C ASP A 199 8.93 25.08 -62.86
N GLN A 200 8.28 25.40 -63.99
CA GLN A 200 8.93 26.10 -65.10
C GLN A 200 9.47 27.49 -64.70
N VAL A 201 8.68 28.28 -63.96
CA VAL A 201 9.11 29.60 -63.45
C VAL A 201 10.31 29.46 -62.51
N ARG A 202 10.30 28.48 -61.59
CA ARG A 202 11.43 28.25 -60.67
C ARG A 202 12.71 27.88 -61.43
N LYS A 203 12.62 27.05 -62.46
CA LYS A 203 13.76 26.67 -63.30
C LYS A 203 14.30 27.82 -64.15
N GLN A 204 13.45 28.76 -64.58
CA GLN A 204 13.87 30.00 -65.25
C GLN A 204 14.61 30.95 -64.29
N GLN A 205 14.09 31.12 -63.07
CA GLN A 205 14.73 32.00 -62.07
C GLN A 205 16.10 31.49 -61.61
N GLN A 206 16.33 30.18 -61.60
CA GLN A 206 17.65 29.61 -61.27
C GLN A 206 18.73 29.87 -62.33
N LYS A 207 18.39 30.33 -63.54
CA LYS A 207 19.35 30.52 -64.65
C LYS A 207 19.77 31.97 -64.92
N LEU A 208 19.43 32.94 -64.06
CA LEU A 208 19.95 34.32 -64.22
C LEU A 208 21.38 34.46 -63.65
N PRO A 209 22.35 34.95 -64.45
CA PRO A 209 23.71 35.18 -63.98
C PRO A 209 23.78 36.54 -63.26
N GLY A 210 24.39 36.57 -62.08
CA GLY A 210 24.78 37.83 -61.41
C GLY A 210 23.89 38.23 -60.22
N LYS A 211 24.16 37.64 -59.06
CA LYS A 211 23.69 38.13 -57.75
C LYS A 211 24.67 39.21 -57.28
N ASN A 212 24.34 40.50 -57.44
CA ASN A 212 24.98 41.55 -56.65
C ASN A 212 24.20 41.67 -55.33
N LEU A 213 24.62 40.86 -54.35
CA LEU A 213 24.05 40.79 -52.99
C LEU A 213 24.00 42.18 -52.31
N HIS A 214 24.93 43.06 -52.67
CA HIS A 214 25.03 44.42 -52.13
C HIS A 214 23.85 45.33 -52.49
N HIS A 215 23.20 45.15 -53.65
CA HIS A 215 22.02 45.96 -54.00
C HIS A 215 20.80 45.61 -53.14
N PHE A 216 20.73 44.36 -52.65
CA PHE A 216 19.64 43.90 -51.80
C PHE A 216 19.79 44.40 -50.35
N GLU A 217 21.02 44.53 -49.88
CA GLU A 217 21.36 45.04 -48.55
C GLU A 217 21.07 46.55 -48.45
N GLU A 218 21.36 47.31 -49.51
CA GLU A 218 21.12 48.75 -49.58
C GLU A 218 19.62 49.11 -49.57
N MET A 219 18.77 48.32 -50.24
CA MET A 219 17.31 48.50 -50.17
C MET A 219 16.70 48.16 -48.80
N LEU A 220 17.32 47.27 -48.02
CA LEU A 220 16.82 46.88 -46.70
C LEU A 220 17.10 47.97 -45.66
N HIS A 221 18.23 48.67 -45.76
CA HIS A 221 18.58 49.75 -44.85
C HIS A 221 17.73 51.02 -45.06
N ASP A 222 17.34 51.34 -46.30
CA ASP A 222 16.45 52.47 -46.59
C ASP A 222 15.01 52.26 -46.07
N SER A 223 14.59 51.00 -45.90
CA SER A 223 13.27 50.66 -45.37
C SER A 223 13.15 50.77 -43.83
N ALA A 224 14.26 50.97 -43.12
CA ALA A 224 14.29 51.03 -41.65
C ALA A 224 14.06 52.44 -41.06
N ASN A 225 14.08 53.50 -41.89
CA ASN A 225 14.06 54.90 -41.42
C ASN A 225 12.79 55.71 -41.80
N GLN A 226 11.66 55.04 -42.10
CA GLN A 226 10.37 55.71 -42.27
C GLN A 226 9.33 55.26 -41.22
N PRO A 227 8.74 56.19 -40.43
CA PRO A 227 7.85 55.85 -39.33
C PRO A 227 6.42 55.53 -39.78
N THR A 228 5.97 54.37 -39.31
CA THR A 228 4.62 53.88 -38.99
C THR A 228 3.38 54.61 -39.55
N ARG A 229 2.53 53.86 -40.27
CA ARG A 229 1.07 54.01 -40.16
C ARG A 229 0.36 52.66 -40.04
N SER A 230 -0.50 52.64 -39.04
CA SER A 230 -1.33 51.57 -38.50
C SER A 230 -2.39 51.02 -39.45
N SER A 231 -2.61 49.70 -39.40
CA SER A 231 -3.94 49.09 -39.23
C SER A 231 -3.73 47.58 -39.01
N SER A 232 -3.95 47.05 -37.81
CA SER A 232 -5.27 46.65 -37.32
C SER A 232 -5.94 45.62 -38.23
N ALA A 233 -5.69 44.34 -37.98
CA ALA A 233 -6.73 43.36 -37.64
C ALA A 233 -6.31 41.93 -37.97
N LYS A 234 -6.24 41.12 -36.91
CA LYS A 234 -6.86 39.81 -36.77
C LYS A 234 -6.89 38.88 -37.98
N ASN A 235 -6.17 37.78 -37.78
CA ASN A 235 -6.68 36.41 -37.72
C ASN A 235 -5.90 35.45 -38.63
N GLY A 236 -5.29 34.48 -37.96
CA GLY A 236 -5.57 33.10 -38.29
C GLY A 236 -4.63 32.47 -39.32
N GLY A 237 -3.72 31.64 -38.82
CA GLY A 237 -3.26 30.50 -39.61
C GLY A 237 -1.76 30.26 -39.55
N GLY A 238 -1.32 29.56 -38.49
CA GLY A 238 -0.29 28.53 -38.63
C GLY A 238 1.11 29.00 -39.04
N GLY A 239 1.75 29.79 -38.17
CA GLY A 239 3.21 29.78 -38.10
C GLY A 239 3.66 28.38 -37.67
N GLY A 240 4.19 27.60 -38.62
CA GLY A 240 4.80 26.30 -38.35
C GLY A 240 6.08 26.47 -37.55
N GLN A 241 5.92 26.69 -36.24
CA GLN A 241 6.99 26.71 -35.27
C GLN A 241 7.70 25.34 -35.31
N LEU A 242 8.95 25.31 -35.77
CA LEU A 242 9.79 24.12 -35.65
C LEU A 242 9.96 23.83 -34.15
N VAL A 243 9.37 22.73 -33.69
CA VAL A 243 9.62 22.20 -32.34
C VAL A 243 10.11 20.77 -32.49
N ASN A 244 11.24 20.45 -31.85
CA ASN A 244 11.78 19.10 -31.76
C ASN A 244 10.75 18.18 -31.08
N ARG A 245 10.25 17.19 -31.83
CA ARG A 245 9.31 16.20 -31.33
C ARG A 245 10.05 15.17 -30.46
N TYR A 246 9.84 15.21 -29.16
CA TYR A 246 10.39 14.23 -28.22
C TYR A 246 9.55 12.93 -28.32
N VAL A 247 10.18 11.80 -28.64
CA VAL A 247 9.53 10.47 -28.65
C VAL A 247 9.98 9.73 -27.39
N GLY A 248 9.22 9.86 -26.31
CA GLY A 248 9.48 9.18 -25.04
C GLY A 248 8.53 9.67 -23.96
N GLY A 249 7.64 8.79 -23.48
CA GLY A 249 6.72 9.10 -22.39
C GLY A 249 7.44 9.26 -21.04
N SER A 250 6.70 9.74 -20.04
CA SER A 250 7.13 10.16 -18.69
C SER A 250 7.89 9.12 -17.84
N HIS A 251 8.09 7.90 -18.34
CA HIS A 251 8.84 6.82 -17.70
C HIS A 251 10.26 6.62 -18.29
N THR A 252 10.66 7.42 -19.29
CA THR A 252 11.98 7.31 -19.92
C THR A 252 12.93 8.35 -19.35
N THR A 253 13.75 7.97 -18.36
CA THR A 253 14.73 8.87 -17.72
C THR A 253 16.07 8.97 -18.47
N THR A 254 16.23 8.25 -19.58
CA THR A 254 17.43 8.31 -20.43
C THR A 254 17.26 9.34 -21.55
N THR A 255 18.09 10.37 -21.56
CA THR A 255 18.13 11.38 -22.64
C THR A 255 18.96 10.88 -23.84
N PRO A 256 18.73 11.38 -25.07
CA PRO A 256 19.46 10.93 -26.28
C PRO A 256 20.99 11.02 -26.18
N HIS A 257 21.52 11.95 -25.37
CA HIS A 257 22.96 12.12 -25.14
C HIS A 257 23.56 11.06 -24.19
N GLN A 258 22.75 10.33 -23.42
CA GLN A 258 23.20 9.28 -22.50
C GLN A 258 23.22 7.87 -23.11
N ARG A 259 22.82 7.72 -24.38
CA ARG A 259 22.77 6.42 -25.05
C ARG A 259 24.16 6.02 -25.57
N VAL A 260 25.00 5.44 -24.70
CA VAL A 260 26.28 4.82 -25.10
C VAL A 260 25.99 3.52 -25.86
N THR A 261 26.40 3.42 -27.11
CA THR A 261 26.36 2.19 -27.90
C THR A 261 27.37 1.18 -27.34
N ARG A 262 26.93 0.28 -26.45
CA ARG A 262 27.71 -0.91 -26.10
C ARG A 262 27.75 -1.84 -27.32
N THR A 263 28.82 -1.78 -28.09
CA THR A 263 29.09 -2.64 -29.26
C THR A 263 29.54 -4.05 -28.89
N GLY A 264 29.72 -4.37 -27.61
CA GLY A 264 30.29 -5.64 -27.16
C GLY A 264 29.41 -6.88 -27.38
N ASN A 265 28.08 -6.77 -27.23
CA ASN A 265 27.20 -7.95 -27.26
C ASN A 265 26.63 -8.28 -28.66
N PHE A 266 26.81 -7.42 -29.66
CA PHE A 266 26.22 -7.64 -30.98
C PHE A 266 26.89 -8.79 -31.75
N TYR A 267 28.22 -8.89 -31.66
CA TYR A 267 28.97 -9.93 -32.38
C TYR A 267 28.81 -11.34 -31.81
N GLN A 268 28.49 -11.47 -30.51
CA GLN A 268 28.30 -12.79 -29.88
C GLN A 268 26.92 -13.40 -30.14
N THR A 269 25.90 -12.58 -30.38
CA THR A 269 24.52 -13.09 -30.56
C THR A 269 24.11 -13.15 -32.04
N TRP A 270 24.69 -12.33 -32.92
CA TRP A 270 24.22 -12.22 -34.32
C TRP A 270 25.35 -12.05 -35.36
N GLY A 271 26.60 -12.34 -35.02
CA GLY A 271 27.73 -12.32 -35.97
C GLY A 271 27.79 -13.58 -36.87
N PRO A 272 28.33 -13.49 -38.10
CA PRO A 272 28.45 -14.64 -38.99
C PRO A 272 29.41 -15.70 -38.42
N ILE A 273 29.01 -16.98 -38.48
CA ILE A 273 29.81 -18.13 -38.05
C ILE A 273 30.97 -18.33 -39.03
N ILE A 274 32.20 -18.12 -38.57
CA ILE A 274 33.42 -18.42 -39.35
C ILE A 274 33.92 -19.81 -38.94
N THR A 275 33.69 -20.82 -39.77
CA THR A 275 34.30 -22.14 -39.64
C THR A 275 35.75 -22.09 -40.16
N ALA A 276 36.73 -22.20 -39.26
CA ALA A 276 38.13 -22.36 -39.64
C ALA A 276 38.38 -23.82 -40.07
N VAL A 277 38.76 -24.00 -41.34
CA VAL A 277 39.21 -25.27 -41.92
C VAL A 277 40.72 -25.46 -41.66
N ASN A 278 41.03 -26.58 -41.00
CA ASN A 278 42.25 -27.39 -40.99
C ASN A 278 43.64 -26.77 -40.75
N SER A 279 44.34 -27.34 -39.76
CA SER A 279 45.81 -27.41 -39.66
C SER A 279 46.22 -28.89 -39.52
N PRO A 280 47.41 -29.30 -40.03
CA PRO A 280 47.75 -30.70 -40.34
C PRO A 280 48.28 -31.52 -39.14
N PRO A 281 48.39 -32.86 -39.26
CA PRO A 281 48.51 -33.76 -38.10
C PRO A 281 49.94 -33.89 -37.56
N PRO A 282 50.10 -34.23 -36.26
CA PRO A 282 51.40 -34.52 -35.67
C PRO A 282 51.88 -35.96 -35.95
N GLN A 283 53.18 -36.06 -36.23
CA GLN A 283 53.94 -37.28 -36.50
C GLN A 283 54.13 -38.15 -35.24
N GLN A 284 54.11 -39.47 -35.42
CA GLN A 284 54.50 -40.46 -34.42
C GLN A 284 56.03 -40.50 -34.25
N PRO A 285 56.57 -40.72 -33.04
CA PRO A 285 57.94 -41.20 -32.87
C PRO A 285 57.98 -42.74 -32.91
N ALA A 286 58.92 -43.26 -33.70
CA ALA A 286 59.35 -44.66 -33.68
C ALA A 286 60.34 -44.89 -32.52
N VAL A 287 60.06 -45.88 -31.67
CA VAL A 287 60.81 -47.13 -31.39
C VAL A 287 60.05 -47.84 -30.27
#